data_AF-A0A2E8R3M2-F1
#
_entry.id   AF-A0A2E8R3M2-F1
#
_cell.length_a   1.000
_cell.length_b   1.000
_cell.length_c   1.000
_cell.angle_alpha   90.00
_cell.angle_beta   90.00
_cell.angle_gamma   90.00
#
_symmetry.space_group_name_H-M   'P 1'
#
loop_
_entity.id
_entity.type
_entity.pdbx_description
1 polymer ?
#
loop_
_entity_poly.entity_id
_entity_poly.type
_entity_poly.pdbx_seq_one_letter_code
_entity_poly.pdbx_strand_id
1 'polypeptide(L)'
;MSDKDSLDKYIEHRPKVFNSEIILVYLNALDKNKLKAEEEYEECKDQVQEQLDFIISEKVENTKCSMAQAKVLATNDERYKNIKAEYRKRKAYYLLKKVEANNGHSYCENLKQESINQLAVDKLTRN
;
A
#
# COMPACT_ATOMS: atom_id res chain seq x y z
N MET A 1 14.41 -2.01 -9.88
CA MET A 1 13.84 -1.94 -8.52
C MET A 1 15.00 -1.49 -7.65
N SER A 2 14.97 -0.24 -7.17
CA SER A 2 16.05 0.27 -6.32
C SER A 2 15.93 -0.31 -4.92
N ASP A 3 17.04 -0.42 -4.19
CA ASP A 3 17.20 -0.95 -2.83
C ASP A 3 16.37 -0.24 -1.71
N LYS A 4 15.28 0.44 -2.07
CA LYS A 4 14.40 1.18 -1.14
C LYS A 4 13.11 0.44 -0.77
N ASP A 5 12.83 -0.70 -1.40
CA ASP A 5 11.63 -1.53 -1.16
C ASP A 5 11.97 -2.85 -0.43
N SER A 6 13.00 -2.88 0.42
CA SER A 6 13.20 -4.04 1.27
C SER A 6 12.12 -4.07 2.36
N LEU A 7 11.50 -5.23 2.55
CA LEU A 7 10.48 -5.54 3.56
C LEU A 7 10.94 -5.26 5.01
N ASP A 8 12.15 -4.73 5.20
CA ASP A 8 12.91 -4.80 6.45
C ASP A 8 12.74 -3.58 7.34
N LYS A 9 12.37 -2.41 6.80
CA LYS A 9 12.34 -1.16 7.60
C LYS A 9 11.30 -1.17 8.72
N TYR A 10 10.13 -1.78 8.50
CA TYR A 10 9.13 -1.86 9.57
C TYR A 10 9.53 -2.84 10.68
N ILE A 11 10.41 -3.81 10.37
CA ILE A 11 10.93 -4.82 11.31
C ILE A 11 11.96 -4.18 12.26
N GLU A 12 12.76 -3.24 11.79
CA GLU A 12 13.75 -2.51 12.59
C GLU A 12 13.11 -1.78 13.78
N HIS A 13 11.93 -1.18 13.56
CA HIS A 13 11.22 -0.40 14.57
C HIS A 13 10.20 -1.20 15.40
N ARG A 14 10.11 -2.52 15.20
CA ARG A 14 9.11 -3.34 15.89
C ARG A 14 9.37 -3.39 17.40
N PRO A 15 8.34 -3.29 18.25
CA PRO A 15 8.48 -3.47 19.70
C PRO A 15 9.06 -4.85 20.03
N LYS A 16 10.03 -4.94 20.95
CA LYS A 16 10.64 -6.23 21.36
C LYS A 16 9.97 -6.86 22.57
N VAL A 17 9.28 -6.05 23.37
CA VAL A 17 8.54 -6.46 24.56
C VAL A 17 7.15 -5.85 24.51
N PHE A 18 6.18 -6.49 25.17
CA PHE A 18 4.82 -5.97 25.20
C PHE A 18 4.77 -4.70 26.05
N ASN A 19 4.55 -3.56 25.40
CA ASN A 19 4.24 -2.27 26.01
C ASN A 19 3.13 -1.62 25.19
N SER A 20 1.98 -1.37 25.83
CA SER A 20 0.77 -0.91 25.15
C SER A 20 0.95 0.44 24.45
N GLU A 21 1.68 1.37 25.04
CA GLU A 21 1.89 2.71 24.47
C GLU A 21 2.82 2.65 23.25
N ILE A 22 3.92 1.92 23.36
CA ILE A 22 4.88 1.76 22.26
C ILE A 22 4.24 1.00 21.09
N ILE A 23 3.49 -0.06 21.38
CA ILE A 23 2.74 -0.83 20.37
C ILE A 23 1.73 0.07 19.67
N LEU A 24 0.96 0.87 20.42
CA LEU A 24 -0.03 1.76 19.85
C LEU A 24 0.61 2.79 18.90
N VAL A 25 1.73 3.40 19.31
CA VAL A 25 2.48 4.35 18.47
C VAL A 25 2.99 3.67 17.20
N TYR A 26 3.56 2.46 17.32
CA TYR A 26 4.07 1.69 16.19
C TYR A 26 2.97 1.33 15.18
N LEU A 27 1.86 0.73 15.64
CA LEU A 27 0.74 0.36 14.77
C LEU A 27 0.11 1.58 14.11
N ASN A 28 -0.08 2.67 14.85
CA ASN A 28 -0.58 3.93 14.29
C ASN A 28 0.32 4.48 13.18
N ALA A 29 1.64 4.35 13.30
CA ALA A 29 2.56 4.77 12.25
C ALA A 29 2.41 3.92 10.97
N LEU A 30 2.27 2.60 11.12
CA LEU A 30 2.03 1.69 9.99
C LEU A 30 0.69 1.98 9.32
N ASP A 31 -0.37 2.15 10.10
CA ASP A 31 -1.71 2.43 9.58
C ASP A 31 -1.78 3.78 8.87
N LYS A 32 -1.13 4.83 9.41
CA LYS A 32 -1.02 6.13 8.71
C LYS A 32 -0.27 6.03 7.39
N ASN A 33 0.83 5.27 7.35
CA ASN A 33 1.58 5.07 6.11
C ASN A 33 0.77 4.30 5.07
N LYS A 34 0.01 3.29 5.51
CA LYS A 34 -0.91 2.54 4.65
C LYS A 34 -2.01 3.44 4.10
N LEU A 35 -2.67 4.24 4.94
CA LEU A 35 -3.74 5.15 4.53
C LEU A 35 -3.23 6.17 3.50
N LYS A 36 -2.08 6.80 3.75
CA LYS A 36 -1.48 7.74 2.80
C LYS A 36 -1.18 7.07 1.45
N ALA A 37 -0.63 5.87 1.47
CA ALA A 37 -0.35 5.12 0.23
C ALA A 37 -1.64 4.72 -0.50
N GLU A 38 -2.73 4.46 0.22
CA GLU A 38 -4.05 4.16 -0.32
C GLU A 38 -4.66 5.39 -1.01
N GLU A 39 -4.62 6.55 -0.35
CA GLU A 39 -5.06 7.84 -0.92
C GLU A 39 -4.31 8.16 -2.22
N GLU A 40 -2.98 8.09 -2.21
CA GLU A 40 -2.16 8.36 -3.41
C GLU A 40 -2.43 7.37 -4.55
N TYR A 41 -2.76 6.12 -4.22
CA TYR A 41 -3.11 5.08 -5.19
C TYR A 41 -4.49 5.32 -5.81
N GLU A 42 -5.50 5.61 -4.99
CA GLU A 42 -6.86 5.89 -5.48
C GLU A 42 -6.91 7.18 -6.30
N GLU A 43 -6.23 8.25 -5.88
CA GLU A 43 -6.13 9.48 -6.67
C GLU A 43 -5.54 9.20 -8.07
N CYS A 44 -4.46 8.42 -8.15
CA CYS A 44 -3.85 8.08 -9.43
C CYS A 44 -4.74 7.17 -10.28
N LYS A 45 -5.55 6.30 -9.64
CA LYS A 45 -6.52 5.45 -10.33
C LYS A 45 -7.59 6.29 -11.03
N ASP A 46 -8.10 7.32 -10.36
CA ASP A 46 -9.06 8.24 -10.94
C ASP A 46 -8.45 9.03 -12.09
N GLN A 47 -7.23 9.57 -11.92
CA GLN A 47 -6.51 10.27 -12.99
C GLN A 47 -6.26 9.38 -14.23
N VAL A 48 -5.95 8.09 -14.05
CA VAL A 48 -5.80 7.15 -15.18
C VAL A 48 -7.09 7.04 -15.99
N GLN A 49 -8.24 7.01 -15.31
CA GLN A 49 -9.54 6.88 -15.96
C GLN A 49 -9.87 8.16 -16.72
N GLU A 50 -9.74 9.32 -16.07
CA GLU A 50 -9.97 10.63 -16.69
C GLU A 50 -9.06 10.86 -17.90
N GLN A 51 -7.76 10.54 -17.77
CA GLN A 51 -6.80 10.69 -18.87
C GLN A 51 -7.15 9.78 -20.05
N LEU A 52 -7.63 8.56 -19.79
CA LEU A 52 -8.05 7.64 -20.84
C LEU A 52 -9.27 8.18 -21.59
N ASP A 53 -10.29 8.63 -20.86
CA ASP A 53 -11.52 9.15 -21.44
C ASP A 53 -11.27 10.43 -22.25
N PHE A 54 -10.38 11.31 -21.75
CA PHE A 54 -9.92 12.49 -22.48
C PHE A 54 -9.24 12.10 -23.81
N ILE A 55 -8.28 11.17 -23.79
CA ILE A 55 -7.56 10.76 -25.00
C ILE A 55 -8.52 10.07 -25.99
N ILE A 56 -9.43 9.22 -25.52
CA ILE A 56 -10.44 8.60 -26.38
C ILE A 56 -11.25 9.67 -27.11
N SER A 57 -11.74 10.67 -26.38
CA SER A 57 -12.55 11.76 -26.94
C SER A 57 -11.76 12.53 -28.00
N GLU A 58 -10.50 12.88 -27.70
CA GLU A 58 -9.58 13.53 -28.63
C GLU A 58 -9.36 12.70 -29.91
N LYS A 59 -9.18 11.37 -29.80
CA LYS A 59 -8.98 10.50 -30.98
C LYS A 59 -10.25 10.37 -31.82
N VAL A 60 -11.43 10.30 -31.20
CA VAL A 60 -12.72 10.27 -31.92
C VAL A 60 -12.90 11.55 -32.72
N GLU A 61 -12.68 12.70 -32.11
CA GLU A 61 -12.89 14.01 -32.74
C GLU A 61 -11.86 14.29 -33.84
N ASN A 62 -10.57 14.08 -33.57
CA ASN A 62 -9.49 14.44 -34.51
C ASN A 62 -9.35 13.43 -35.65
N THR A 63 -9.56 12.14 -35.37
CA THR A 63 -9.31 11.07 -36.35
C THR A 63 -10.59 10.59 -37.03
N LYS A 64 -11.77 11.05 -36.56
CA LYS A 64 -13.10 10.57 -36.99
C LYS A 64 -13.21 9.04 -37.04
N CYS A 65 -12.53 8.38 -36.11
CA CYS A 65 -12.50 6.93 -36.03
C CYS A 65 -13.65 6.40 -35.16
N SER A 66 -13.98 5.11 -35.30
CA SER A 66 -14.98 4.49 -34.43
C SER A 66 -14.52 4.46 -32.98
N MET A 67 -15.46 4.42 -32.03
CA MET A 67 -15.16 4.35 -30.59
C MET A 67 -14.22 3.18 -30.23
N ALA A 68 -14.37 2.03 -30.91
CA ALA A 68 -13.50 0.87 -30.70
C ALA A 68 -12.05 1.15 -31.15
N GLN A 69 -11.88 1.80 -32.31
CA GLN A 69 -10.55 2.19 -32.81
C GLN A 69 -9.91 3.28 -31.93
N ALA A 70 -10.70 4.26 -31.46
CA ALA A 70 -10.24 5.29 -30.55
C ALA A 70 -9.69 4.71 -29.24
N LYS A 71 -10.36 3.70 -28.66
CA LYS A 71 -9.88 2.99 -27.46
C LYS A 71 -8.53 2.30 -27.69
N VAL A 72 -8.35 1.65 -28.83
CA VAL A 72 -7.07 1.00 -29.17
C VAL A 72 -5.97 2.04 -29.36
N LEU A 73 -6.26 3.17 -30.00
CA LEU A 73 -5.28 4.25 -30.16
C LEU A 73 -4.94 4.93 -28.84
N ALA A 74 -5.95 5.17 -27.98
CA ALA A 74 -5.76 5.80 -26.68
C ALA A 74 -4.94 4.94 -25.72
N THR A 75 -5.16 3.62 -25.72
CA THR A 75 -4.36 2.69 -24.90
C THR A 75 -2.90 2.59 -25.34
N ASN A 76 -2.60 2.97 -26.60
CA ASN A 76 -1.25 3.05 -27.14
C ASN A 76 -0.64 4.47 -27.06
N ASP A 77 -1.39 5.47 -26.61
CA ASP A 77 -0.91 6.85 -26.47
C ASP A 77 0.10 6.95 -25.32
N GLU A 78 1.21 7.66 -25.55
CA GLU A 78 2.29 7.78 -24.56
C GLU A 78 1.83 8.45 -23.26
N ARG A 79 0.88 9.39 -23.32
CA ARG A 79 0.30 10.02 -22.12
C ARG A 79 -0.41 9.00 -21.25
N TYR A 80 -1.19 8.10 -21.86
CA TYR A 80 -1.86 7.01 -21.16
C TYR A 80 -0.85 6.00 -20.60
N LYS A 81 0.16 5.62 -21.38
CA LYS A 81 1.19 4.68 -20.93
C LYS A 81 1.97 5.21 -19.72
N ASN A 82 2.32 6.51 -19.73
CA ASN A 82 3.04 7.16 -18.65
C ASN A 82 2.25 7.14 -17.34
N ILE A 83 0.98 7.56 -17.38
CA ILE A 83 0.13 7.55 -16.18
C ILE A 83 -0.17 6.11 -15.71
N LYS A 84 -0.31 5.16 -16.65
CA LYS A 84 -0.47 3.74 -16.31
C LYS A 84 0.76 3.16 -15.63
N ALA A 85 1.96 3.60 -16.01
CA ALA A 85 3.20 3.19 -15.36
C ALA A 85 3.28 3.73 -13.93
N GLU A 86 2.88 4.98 -13.71
CA GLU A 86 2.80 5.57 -12.38
C GLU A 86 1.78 4.86 -11.49
N TYR A 87 0.58 4.60 -12.01
CA TYR A 87 -0.44 3.79 -11.33
C TYR A 87 0.09 2.43 -10.87
N ARG A 88 0.86 1.73 -11.72
CA ARG A 88 1.47 0.44 -11.34
C ARG A 88 2.44 0.58 -10.18
N LYS A 89 3.26 1.64 -10.15
CA LYS A 89 4.20 1.90 -9.05
C LYS A 89 3.45 2.20 -7.75
N ARG A 90 2.46 3.09 -7.79
CA ARG A 90 1.65 3.45 -6.61
C ARG A 90 0.86 2.26 -6.07
N LYS A 91 0.29 1.43 -6.95
CA LYS A 91 -0.36 0.18 -6.56
C LYS A 91 0.60 -0.76 -5.82
N ALA A 92 1.80 -0.96 -6.35
CA ALA A 92 2.80 -1.82 -5.72
C ALA A 92 3.19 -1.28 -4.32
N TYR A 93 3.39 0.04 -4.21
CA TYR A 93 3.71 0.70 -2.95
C TYR A 93 2.57 0.59 -1.92
N TYR A 94 1.32 0.83 -2.31
CA TYR A 94 0.15 0.62 -1.45
C TYR A 94 0.06 -0.83 -0.95
N LEU A 95 0.23 -1.81 -1.85
CA LEU A 95 0.20 -3.22 -1.47
C LEU A 95 1.31 -3.57 -0.47
N LEU A 96 2.51 -3.02 -0.65
CA LEU A 96 3.60 -3.18 0.31
C LEU A 96 3.21 -2.62 1.68
N LYS A 97 2.72 -1.37 1.75
CA LYS A 97 2.31 -0.74 3.02
C LYS A 97 1.15 -1.46 3.70
N LYS A 98 0.24 -2.04 2.90
CA LYS A 98 -0.83 -2.90 3.41
C LYS A 98 -0.29 -4.18 4.06
N VAL A 99 0.70 -4.83 3.44
CA VAL A 99 1.36 -6.01 4.02
C VAL A 99 2.13 -5.66 5.28
N GLU A 100 2.89 -4.56 5.29
CA GLU A 100 3.61 -4.07 6.47
C GLU A 100 2.67 -3.85 7.67
N ALA A 101 1.55 -3.15 7.46
CA ALA A 101 0.56 -2.92 8.51
C ALA A 101 -0.03 -4.24 9.04
N ASN A 102 -0.49 -5.13 8.16
CA ASN A 102 -1.08 -6.40 8.56
C ASN A 102 -0.09 -7.28 9.34
N ASN A 103 1.17 -7.32 8.90
CA ASN A 103 2.23 -8.05 9.59
C ASN A 103 2.57 -7.43 10.95
N GLY A 104 2.60 -6.10 11.03
CA GLY A 104 2.81 -5.37 12.29
C GLY A 104 1.73 -5.68 13.31
N HIS A 105 0.45 -5.63 12.92
CA HIS A 105 -0.69 -6.01 13.76
C HIS A 105 -0.57 -7.47 14.23
N SER A 106 -0.31 -8.40 13.31
CA SER A 106 -0.16 -9.83 13.63
C SER A 106 0.99 -10.09 14.61
N TYR A 107 2.12 -9.40 14.42
CA TYR A 107 3.28 -9.48 15.31
C TYR A 107 2.96 -8.97 16.72
N CYS A 108 2.28 -7.84 16.84
CA CYS A 108 1.93 -7.26 18.14
C CYS A 108 0.93 -8.12 18.92
N GLU A 109 -0.03 -8.78 18.26
CA GLU A 109 -0.90 -9.75 18.91
C GLU A 109 -0.14 -10.99 19.39
N ASN A 110 0.82 -11.49 18.61
CA ASN A 110 1.69 -12.58 19.07
C ASN A 110 2.52 -12.16 20.29
N LEU A 111 3.08 -10.95 20.28
CA LEU A 111 3.88 -10.41 21.38
C LEU A 111 3.05 -10.26 22.68
N LYS A 112 1.77 -9.89 22.54
CA LYS A 112 0.81 -9.87 23.65
C LYS A 112 0.59 -11.26 24.23
N GLN A 113 0.36 -12.25 23.37
CA GLN A 113 0.17 -13.63 23.81
C GLN A 113 1.41 -14.19 24.50
N GLU A 114 2.60 -13.94 23.97
CA GLU A 114 3.88 -14.31 24.60
C GLU A 114 4.02 -13.68 26.00
N SER A 115 3.70 -12.39 26.12
CA SER A 115 3.74 -11.70 27.41
C SER A 115 2.75 -12.29 28.43
N ILE A 116 1.54 -12.66 28.00
CA ILE A 116 0.53 -13.31 28.86
C ILE A 116 1.04 -14.68 29.32
N ASN A 117 1.60 -15.46 28.40
CA ASN A 117 2.12 -16.78 28.69
C ASN A 117 3.28 -16.70 29.70
N GLN A 118 4.19 -15.74 29.54
CA GLN A 118 5.29 -15.53 30.48
C GLN A 118 4.77 -15.18 31.88
N LEU A 119 3.81 -14.25 31.98
CA LEU A 119 3.19 -13.90 33.26
C LEU A 119 2.49 -15.09 33.92
N ALA A 120 1.88 -15.98 33.15
CA ALA A 120 1.25 -17.19 33.66
C ALA A 120 2.29 -18.17 34.21
N VAL A 121 3.38 -18.42 33.45
CA VAL A 121 4.50 -19.26 33.91
C VAL A 121 5.11 -18.70 35.19
N ASP A 122 5.43 -17.40 35.23
CA ASP A 122 6.03 -16.74 36.39
C ASP A 122 5.18 -16.88 37.65
N LYS A 123 3.84 -16.86 37.52
CA LYS A 123 2.92 -17.08 38.64
C LYS A 123 2.86 -18.54 39.10
N LEU A 124 3.03 -19.49 38.19
CA LEU A 124 3.01 -20.93 38.48
C LEU A 124 4.33 -21.43 39.06
N THR A 125 5.45 -20.78 38.73
CA THR A 125 6.81 -21.22 39.16
C THR A 125 7.38 -20.42 40.34
N ARG A 126 6.71 -19.34 40.78
CA ARG A 126 7.04 -18.67 42.05
C ARG A 126 6.50 -19.50 43.22
N ASN A 127 7.30 -20.49 43.65
CA ASN A 127 7.28 -21.02 45.02
C ASN A 127 8.08 -20.09 45.94
#